data_AF-A0A9N8HQ32-F1
#
_entry.id   AF-A0A9N8HQ32-F1
#
_cell.length_a   1.000
_cell.length_b   1.000
_cell.length_c   1.000
_cell.angle_alpha   90.00
_cell.angle_beta   90.00
_cell.angle_gamma   90.00
#
_symmetry.space_group_name_H-M   'P 1'
#
loop_
_entity.id
_entity.type
_entity.pdbx_description
1 polymer ?
#
loop_
_entity_poly.entity_id
_entity_poly.type
_entity_poly.pdbx_seq_one_letter_code
_entity_poly.pdbx_strand_id
1 'polypeptide(L)'
;MRDRRLRHLAGVIASLCLLAGYRFKHNAVAIFQNEIEIRRNMGNHRQTQEIPHVLVESIMRQPATATDKHRTSFSSAPPSVPLFVMSLPNHADLVLPRFFRCAGMATNQIGRYWTQPGGSKSPGQRPIGQCFKRNLELKGNRSITHGCGSYDVWMDLQHLAGPHTVFHNNKTASCFDPVLYPGALERLYQAHPNATILNFVQDPQDWYRTLSKDFPWHWAEWCNPSHGISFPEHDNQDNYVQFYNNYQDRLRSFLQQHPSLTYIELDLRNSQESIAAGLMPQLGIPEKCWTNSFAAKVPEIPDEGDDDAFEGENGTGDYKVKTTTGLLLNELRFPILVTALPKSGTTTISEYFRCGLGQWASAHQQTLNLTNFKSTTIGHCMMENLNSGLPLLHRCGNARVFSDIGIFLIKQSTCYYPTLHGGLEEFAKAYPYGTILHLRRNFKSWYDSSNRWGDLLKRWSSSQMCRNIFPPPHSNQSAWENFYRGHDKLIEDFAQEHPTISYLDIPLASAGTVLHETFGFAAECWGHANINKGYRTSR
;
A
#
# COMPACT_ATOMS: atom_id res chain seq x y z
N MET A 1 -16.53 0.21 48.75
CA MET A 1 -15.50 1.28 48.70
C MET A 1 -15.26 1.87 47.30
N ARG A 2 -15.33 1.10 46.19
CA ARG A 2 -15.22 1.62 44.81
C ARG A 2 -16.30 2.65 44.44
N ASP A 3 -17.53 2.46 44.91
CA ASP A 3 -18.67 3.33 44.56
C ASP A 3 -18.68 4.71 45.26
N ARG A 4 -17.94 4.86 46.37
CA ARG A 4 -17.77 6.17 47.03
C ARG A 4 -16.72 7.05 46.33
N ARG A 5 -15.73 6.45 45.66
CA ARG A 5 -14.67 7.21 44.96
C ARG A 5 -15.19 7.84 43.65
N LEU A 6 -16.11 7.16 42.95
CA LEU A 6 -16.72 7.68 41.72
C LEU A 6 -17.62 8.90 41.98
N ARG A 7 -18.40 8.89 43.06
CA ARG A 7 -19.24 10.05 43.45
C ARG A 7 -18.41 11.26 43.86
N HIS A 8 -17.26 11.03 44.49
CA HIS A 8 -16.37 12.13 44.88
C HIS A 8 -15.67 12.77 43.67
N LEU A 9 -15.28 11.97 42.67
CA LEU A 9 -14.65 12.47 41.46
C LEU A 9 -15.64 13.28 40.58
N ALA A 10 -16.88 12.81 40.47
CA ALA A 10 -17.94 13.54 39.76
C ALA A 10 -18.26 14.90 40.43
N GLY A 11 -18.26 14.96 41.77
CA GLY A 11 -18.44 16.21 42.51
C GLY A 11 -17.30 17.21 42.33
N VAL A 12 -16.05 16.74 42.23
CA VAL A 12 -14.88 17.61 41.99
C VAL A 12 -14.90 18.20 40.58
N ILE A 13 -15.29 17.41 39.58
CA ILE A 13 -15.38 17.87 38.18
C ILE A 13 -16.50 18.90 38.01
N ALA A 14 -17.65 18.70 38.65
CA ALA A 14 -18.77 19.66 38.62
C ALA A 14 -18.40 21.01 39.27
N SER A 15 -17.68 20.99 40.40
CA SER A 15 -17.21 22.21 41.08
C SER A 15 -16.14 22.97 40.29
N LEU A 16 -15.24 22.26 39.60
CA LEU A 16 -14.24 22.88 38.71
C LEU A 16 -14.89 23.54 37.49
N CYS A 17 -15.98 22.98 36.96
CA CYS A 17 -16.72 23.58 35.85
C CYS A 17 -17.48 24.85 36.27
N LEU A 18 -17.98 24.91 37.50
CA LEU A 18 -18.65 26.10 38.05
C LEU A 18 -17.68 27.26 38.31
N LEU A 19 -16.44 26.96 38.73
CA LEU A 19 -15.41 27.99 38.95
C LEU A 19 -14.83 28.55 37.64
N ALA A 20 -14.91 27.80 36.53
CA ALA A 20 -14.32 28.19 35.25
C ALA A 20 -15.24 29.03 34.34
N GLY A 21 -16.47 29.35 34.75
CA GLY A 21 -17.34 30.29 34.02
C GLY A 21 -17.74 29.88 32.59
N TYR A 22 -17.63 28.60 32.23
CA TYR A 22 -17.97 28.12 30.89
C TYR A 22 -19.49 27.95 30.72
N ARG A 23 -20.11 28.79 29.89
CA ARG A 23 -21.48 28.59 29.38
C ARG A 23 -21.48 27.53 28.28
N PHE A 24 -21.82 26.29 28.61
CA PHE A 24 -22.15 25.27 27.62
C PHE A 24 -23.64 25.37 27.21
N LYS A 25 -23.89 25.54 25.91
CA LYS A 25 -25.23 25.46 25.30
C LYS A 25 -25.69 24.00 25.21
N HIS A 26 -26.72 23.67 25.98
CA HIS A 26 -27.81 22.69 25.83
C HIS A 26 -27.69 21.31 25.13
N ASN A 27 -26.59 20.88 24.50
CA ASN A 27 -26.58 19.59 23.77
C ASN A 27 -25.95 18.39 24.51
N ALA A 28 -25.35 18.58 25.69
CA ALA A 28 -24.72 17.47 26.44
C ALA A 28 -25.68 16.68 27.34
N VAL A 29 -26.82 17.28 27.73
CA VAL A 29 -27.78 16.64 28.66
C VAL A 29 -28.60 15.55 27.96
N ALA A 30 -28.88 15.69 26.67
CA ALA A 30 -29.62 14.70 25.88
C ALA A 30 -28.84 13.40 25.68
N ILE A 31 -27.51 13.47 25.57
CA ILE A 31 -26.64 12.30 25.34
C ILE A 31 -26.49 11.49 26.64
N PHE A 32 -26.37 12.17 27.79
CA PHE A 32 -26.23 11.49 29.09
C PHE A 32 -27.54 10.86 29.59
N GLN A 33 -28.70 11.42 29.24
CA GLN A 33 -29.99 10.83 29.60
C GLN A 33 -30.28 9.56 28.78
N ASN A 34 -29.87 9.52 27.51
CA ASN A 34 -30.06 8.35 26.65
C ASN A 34 -29.20 7.15 27.09
N GLU A 35 -27.98 7.39 27.59
CA GLU A 35 -27.10 6.31 28.09
C GLU A 35 -27.60 5.70 29.42
N ILE A 36 -28.25 6.49 30.27
CA ILE A 36 -28.83 6.00 31.53
C ILE A 36 -30.09 5.16 31.26
N GLU A 37 -30.88 5.51 30.24
CA GLU A 37 -32.09 4.78 29.84
C GLU A 37 -31.75 3.45 29.15
N ILE A 38 -30.69 3.43 28.33
CA ILE A 38 -30.15 2.21 27.71
C ILE A 38 -29.59 1.24 28.78
N ARG A 39 -28.93 1.75 29.84
CA ARG A 39 -28.45 0.90 30.94
C ARG A 39 -29.55 0.44 31.89
N ARG A 40 -30.69 1.14 31.98
CA ARG A 40 -31.86 0.69 32.75
C ARG A 40 -32.62 -0.44 32.04
N ASN A 41 -32.61 -0.48 30.71
CA ASN A 41 -33.33 -1.48 29.93
C ASN A 41 -32.54 -2.79 29.68
N MET A 42 -31.24 -2.85 30.01
CA MET A 42 -30.43 -4.07 29.88
C MET A 42 -30.40 -4.95 31.15
N GLY A 43 -31.20 -4.61 32.16
CA GLY A 43 -31.21 -5.28 33.46
C GLY A 43 -32.47 -6.11 33.72
N ASN A 44 -32.89 -7.00 32.82
CA ASN A 44 -33.74 -8.17 33.12
C ASN A 44 -34.14 -8.90 31.84
N HIS A 45 -33.36 -9.89 31.40
CA HIS A 45 -33.85 -11.11 30.72
C HIS A 45 -32.68 -12.06 30.49
N ARG A 46 -32.41 -12.94 31.46
CA ARG A 46 -31.78 -14.24 31.20
C ARG A 46 -32.91 -15.23 30.96
N GLN A 47 -33.29 -15.39 29.69
CA GLN A 47 -33.92 -16.61 29.22
C GLN A 47 -32.99 -17.23 28.20
N THR A 48 -32.45 -18.38 28.56
CA THR A 48 -31.86 -19.34 27.62
C THR A 48 -32.94 -19.81 26.67
N GLN A 49 -32.92 -19.31 25.44
CA GLN A 49 -33.63 -19.91 24.32
C GLN A 49 -32.62 -20.62 23.41
N GLU A 50 -32.81 -21.92 23.29
CA GLU A 50 -32.18 -22.78 22.29
C GLU A 50 -32.57 -22.27 20.89
N ILE A 51 -31.58 -22.06 20.03
CA ILE A 51 -31.76 -21.68 18.64
C ILE A 51 -32.03 -22.98 17.85
N PRO A 52 -33.16 -23.11 17.14
CA PRO A 52 -33.35 -24.22 16.23
C PRO A 52 -32.49 -24.02 14.98
N HIS A 53 -31.49 -24.89 14.83
CA HIS A 53 -30.73 -25.10 13.59
C HIS A 53 -31.65 -25.67 12.50
N VAL A 54 -32.38 -24.82 11.79
CA VAL A 54 -32.98 -25.18 10.49
C VAL A 54 -33.00 -23.94 9.60
N LEU A 55 -32.55 -24.11 8.35
CA LEU A 55 -32.72 -23.23 7.19
C LEU A 55 -31.56 -22.29 6.76
N VAL A 56 -30.34 -22.83 6.58
CA VAL A 56 -29.32 -22.25 5.65
C VAL A 56 -28.55 -23.34 4.86
N GLU A 57 -29.23 -24.39 4.40
CA GLU A 57 -28.56 -25.47 3.62
C GLU A 57 -29.05 -25.67 2.18
N SER A 58 -29.91 -24.80 1.61
CA SER A 58 -30.53 -25.09 0.30
C SER A 58 -29.95 -24.37 -0.93
N ILE A 59 -28.81 -23.66 -0.88
CA ILE A 59 -28.31 -22.91 -2.07
C ILE A 59 -26.86 -23.22 -2.50
N MET A 60 -26.05 -23.97 -1.75
CA MET A 60 -24.60 -24.10 -2.08
C MET A 60 -24.06 -25.53 -2.20
N ARG A 61 -24.86 -26.51 -2.66
CA ARG A 61 -24.32 -27.83 -3.04
C ARG A 61 -24.91 -28.31 -4.36
N GLN A 62 -24.28 -27.88 -5.47
CA GLN A 62 -24.27 -28.70 -6.67
C GLN A 62 -22.95 -29.50 -6.69
N PRO A 63 -23.00 -30.85 -6.77
CA PRO A 63 -21.80 -31.65 -6.97
C PRO A 63 -21.28 -31.44 -8.39
N ALA A 64 -19.97 -31.18 -8.51
CA ALA A 64 -19.28 -31.17 -9.79
C ALA A 64 -19.25 -32.59 -10.38
N THR A 65 -20.14 -32.87 -11.33
CA THR A 65 -20.09 -34.08 -12.15
C THR A 65 -19.59 -33.75 -13.56
N ALA A 66 -18.50 -34.44 -13.92
CA ALA A 66 -18.09 -34.90 -15.25
C ALA A 66 -18.17 -33.93 -16.44
N THR A 67 -16.97 -33.64 -16.96
CA THR A 67 -16.60 -33.04 -18.24
C THR A 67 -17.52 -33.42 -19.41
N ASP A 68 -18.35 -32.48 -19.84
CA ASP A 68 -18.96 -32.49 -21.17
C ASP A 68 -18.25 -31.42 -22.01
N LYS A 69 -17.53 -31.85 -23.07
CA LYS A 69 -16.78 -30.98 -23.98
C LYS A 69 -17.71 -30.35 -25.01
N HIS A 70 -18.72 -29.63 -24.55
CA HIS A 70 -19.47 -28.73 -25.43
C HIS A 70 -18.79 -27.36 -25.43
N ARG A 71 -18.19 -27.03 -26.58
CA ARG A 71 -17.66 -25.71 -26.92
C ARG A 71 -18.85 -24.75 -27.05
N THR A 72 -19.41 -24.32 -25.92
CA THR A 72 -20.41 -23.26 -25.85
C THR A 72 -19.72 -21.97 -26.27
N SER A 73 -20.15 -21.39 -27.40
CA SER A 73 -19.82 -20.01 -27.72
C SER A 73 -20.58 -19.13 -26.73
N PHE A 74 -19.94 -18.80 -25.62
CA PHE A 74 -20.48 -17.82 -24.69
C PHE A 74 -20.61 -16.49 -25.43
N SER A 75 -21.84 -16.09 -25.72
CA SER A 75 -22.16 -14.70 -26.06
C SER A 75 -22.06 -13.89 -24.76
N SER A 76 -20.84 -13.66 -24.30
CA SER A 76 -20.57 -12.80 -23.14
C SER A 76 -20.88 -11.37 -23.54
N ALA A 77 -22.04 -10.85 -23.11
CA ALA A 77 -22.25 -9.41 -23.18
C ALA A 77 -21.08 -8.73 -22.47
N PRO A 78 -20.45 -7.71 -23.07
CA PRO A 78 -19.35 -7.02 -22.42
C PRO A 78 -19.82 -6.44 -21.08
N PRO A 79 -18.94 -6.38 -20.07
CA PRO A 79 -19.29 -5.84 -18.76
C PRO A 79 -19.84 -4.43 -18.91
N SER A 80 -20.83 -4.08 -18.09
CA SER A 80 -21.33 -2.72 -18.08
C SER A 80 -20.23 -1.79 -17.55
N VAL A 81 -19.66 -1.01 -18.46
CA VAL A 81 -18.70 0.05 -18.12
C VAL A 81 -19.46 1.31 -17.67
N PRO A 82 -18.93 2.05 -16.68
CA PRO A 82 -17.67 1.79 -15.96
C PRO A 82 -17.78 0.71 -14.86
N LEU A 83 -16.66 0.05 -14.60
CA LEU A 83 -16.43 -0.84 -13.46
C LEU A 83 -15.70 -0.09 -12.35
N PHE A 84 -16.19 -0.17 -11.11
CA PHE A 84 -15.54 0.40 -9.93
C PHE A 84 -15.10 -0.70 -8.97
N VAL A 85 -13.83 -0.69 -8.58
CA VAL A 85 -13.28 -1.58 -7.57
C VAL A 85 -13.41 -0.92 -6.20
N MET A 86 -14.26 -1.49 -5.35
CA MET A 86 -14.63 -0.95 -4.02
C MET A 86 -14.01 -1.71 -2.85
N SER A 87 -12.99 -2.52 -3.12
CA SER A 87 -12.27 -3.25 -2.08
C SER A 87 -11.49 -2.31 -1.16
N LEU A 88 -11.35 -2.71 0.09
CA LEU A 88 -10.39 -2.09 1.01
C LEU A 88 -8.94 -2.30 0.49
N PRO A 89 -7.95 -1.54 0.97
CA PRO A 89 -6.56 -1.72 0.56
C PRO A 89 -6.05 -3.14 0.83
N ASN A 90 -5.04 -3.55 0.04
CA ASN A 90 -4.44 -4.88 0.04
C ASN A 90 -5.41 -6.00 -0.39
N HIS A 91 -6.34 -5.71 -1.31
CA HIS A 91 -7.24 -6.70 -1.90
C HIS A 91 -6.98 -6.83 -3.40
N ALA A 92 -5.93 -7.59 -3.74
CA ALA A 92 -5.53 -7.81 -5.13
C ALA A 92 -5.13 -6.52 -5.91
N ASP A 93 -4.77 -5.45 -5.19
CA ASP A 93 -4.43 -4.13 -5.74
C ASP A 93 -3.37 -4.19 -6.86
N LEU A 94 -2.41 -5.12 -6.77
CA LEU A 94 -1.34 -5.30 -7.76
C LEU A 94 -1.68 -6.33 -8.85
N VAL A 95 -2.72 -7.13 -8.66
CA VAL A 95 -3.14 -8.22 -9.55
C VAL A 95 -4.10 -7.70 -10.61
N LEU A 96 -5.09 -6.95 -10.17
CA LEU A 96 -6.19 -6.48 -11.00
C LEU A 96 -5.74 -5.70 -12.25
N PRO A 97 -4.74 -4.79 -12.17
CA PRO A 97 -4.26 -4.11 -13.37
C PRO A 97 -3.65 -5.07 -14.40
N ARG A 98 -2.98 -6.14 -13.94
CA ARG A 98 -2.45 -7.19 -14.84
C ARG A 98 -3.58 -8.02 -15.43
N PHE A 99 -4.56 -8.38 -14.62
CA PHE A 99 -5.76 -9.10 -15.06
C PHE A 99 -6.49 -8.35 -16.18
N PHE A 100 -6.80 -7.06 -15.97
CA PHE A 100 -7.50 -6.25 -16.98
C PHE A 100 -6.65 -5.98 -18.23
N ARG A 101 -5.32 -5.81 -18.09
CA ARG A 101 -4.42 -5.70 -19.25
C ARG A 101 -4.37 -6.99 -20.07
N CYS A 102 -4.33 -8.15 -19.42
CA CYS A 102 -4.43 -9.43 -20.14
C CYS A 102 -5.76 -9.55 -20.89
N ALA A 103 -6.84 -8.97 -20.36
CA ALA A 103 -8.13 -8.87 -21.03
C ALA A 103 -8.16 -7.92 -22.24
N GLY A 104 -7.04 -7.29 -22.58
CA GLY A 104 -6.92 -6.34 -23.68
C GLY A 104 -7.25 -4.89 -23.32
N MET A 105 -7.48 -4.58 -22.04
CA MET A 105 -7.68 -3.19 -21.62
C MET A 105 -6.34 -2.44 -21.63
N ALA A 106 -6.30 -1.29 -22.28
CA ALA A 106 -5.15 -0.41 -22.30
C ALA A 106 -4.92 0.25 -20.92
N THR A 107 -3.67 0.63 -20.63
CA THR A 107 -3.29 1.21 -19.32
C THR A 107 -4.05 2.51 -19.03
N ASN A 108 -4.36 3.30 -20.06
CA ASN A 108 -5.15 4.53 -19.93
C ASN A 108 -6.65 4.29 -19.72
N GLN A 109 -7.13 3.04 -19.84
CA GLN A 109 -8.51 2.63 -19.51
C GLN A 109 -8.63 2.19 -18.04
N ILE A 110 -7.51 2.04 -17.33
CA ILE A 110 -7.46 1.64 -15.92
C ILE A 110 -7.04 2.85 -15.08
N GLY A 111 -7.99 3.48 -14.41
CA GLY A 111 -7.72 4.55 -13.47
C GLY A 111 -7.17 3.98 -12.17
N ARG A 112 -5.87 4.19 -11.90
CA ARG A 112 -5.24 3.85 -10.62
C ARG A 112 -4.64 5.08 -9.97
N TYR A 113 -4.98 5.30 -8.71
CA TYR A 113 -4.51 6.36 -7.82
C TYR A 113 -4.61 7.77 -8.38
N TRP A 114 -4.14 8.09 -9.59
CA TRP A 114 -4.09 9.38 -10.24
C TRP A 114 -5.08 9.54 -11.40
N THR A 115 -5.52 10.77 -11.58
CA THR A 115 -6.21 11.25 -12.77
C THR A 115 -5.16 11.75 -13.78
N GLN A 116 -5.32 11.42 -15.06
CA GLN A 116 -4.68 12.14 -16.16
C GLN A 116 -5.76 12.93 -16.90
N PRO A 117 -6.11 14.15 -16.46
CA PRO A 117 -7.10 14.94 -17.16
C PRO A 117 -6.49 15.47 -18.47
N GLY A 118 -6.83 14.79 -19.57
CA GLY A 118 -6.75 15.26 -20.96
C GLY A 118 -5.40 15.82 -21.40
N GLY A 119 -4.56 14.98 -22.03
CA GLY A 119 -3.58 15.30 -23.11
C GLY A 119 -2.54 16.41 -22.93
N SER A 120 -2.61 17.24 -21.88
CA SER A 120 -1.66 18.30 -21.61
C SER A 120 -0.38 17.68 -21.05
N LYS A 121 0.77 18.27 -21.38
CA LYS A 121 2.09 17.77 -20.95
C LYS A 121 2.39 18.07 -19.47
N SER A 122 1.49 18.74 -18.75
CA SER A 122 1.65 19.06 -17.31
C SER A 122 0.36 19.35 -16.52
N PRO A 123 -0.81 18.71 -16.75
CA PRO A 123 -1.92 18.84 -15.82
C PRO A 123 -1.51 18.15 -14.53
N GLY A 124 -1.57 18.88 -13.41
CA GLY A 124 -1.24 18.34 -12.10
C GLY A 124 -2.02 17.05 -11.87
N GLN A 125 -1.31 15.92 -11.84
CA GLN A 125 -1.87 14.63 -11.46
C GLN A 125 -2.48 14.80 -10.06
N ARG A 126 -3.75 14.42 -9.91
CA ARG A 126 -4.45 14.43 -8.63
C ARG A 126 -5.00 13.06 -8.34
N PRO A 127 -5.02 12.61 -7.07
CA PRO A 127 -5.53 11.29 -6.81
C PRO A 127 -7.01 11.18 -7.21
N ILE A 128 -7.45 10.03 -7.74
CA ILE A 128 -8.83 9.79 -8.19
C ILE A 128 -9.79 10.07 -7.06
N GLY A 129 -9.52 9.53 -5.86
CA GLY A 129 -10.30 9.82 -4.67
C GLY A 129 -10.34 11.31 -4.28
N GLN A 130 -9.24 12.04 -4.48
CA GLN A 130 -9.22 13.49 -4.26
C GLN A 130 -10.12 14.23 -5.26
N CYS A 131 -10.13 13.77 -6.52
CA CYS A 131 -10.99 14.32 -7.56
C CYS A 131 -12.47 14.05 -7.25
N PHE A 132 -12.81 12.82 -6.85
CA PHE A 132 -14.17 12.42 -6.48
C PHE A 132 -14.67 13.23 -5.29
N LYS A 133 -13.87 13.32 -4.22
CA LYS A 133 -14.16 14.15 -3.06
C LYS A 133 -14.46 15.59 -3.44
N ARG A 134 -13.58 16.20 -4.25
CA ARG A 134 -13.78 17.58 -4.70
C ARG A 134 -15.09 17.74 -5.46
N ASN A 135 -15.43 16.82 -6.36
CA ASN A 135 -16.67 16.90 -7.12
C ASN A 135 -17.91 16.72 -6.23
N LEU A 136 -17.80 15.91 -5.18
CA LEU A 136 -18.86 15.71 -4.18
C LEU A 136 -19.07 16.96 -3.31
N GLU A 137 -18.00 17.66 -2.95
CA GLU A 137 -18.04 18.90 -2.16
C GLU A 137 -18.48 20.13 -2.95
N LEU A 138 -18.31 20.13 -4.28
CA LEU A 138 -18.75 21.22 -5.13
C LEU A 138 -20.28 21.25 -5.22
N LYS A 139 -20.89 22.38 -4.84
CA LYS A 139 -22.33 22.61 -5.02
C LYS A 139 -22.69 22.56 -6.51
N GLY A 140 -23.54 21.62 -6.90
CA GLY A 140 -24.09 21.53 -8.26
C GLY A 140 -24.35 20.10 -8.72
N ASN A 141 -25.05 19.93 -9.84
CA ASN A 141 -25.35 18.60 -10.38
C ASN A 141 -24.17 18.00 -11.20
N ARG A 142 -22.93 18.24 -10.78
CA ARG A 142 -21.74 17.70 -11.46
C ARG A 142 -21.55 16.21 -11.09
N SER A 143 -21.34 15.35 -12.09
CA SER A 143 -21.00 13.93 -11.86
C SER A 143 -19.77 13.79 -10.96
N ILE A 144 -19.77 12.78 -10.08
CA ILE A 144 -18.62 12.53 -9.17
C ILE A 144 -17.33 12.23 -9.94
N THR A 145 -17.42 11.67 -11.16
CA THR A 145 -16.27 11.36 -12.01
C THR A 145 -15.85 12.51 -12.94
N HIS A 146 -16.55 13.65 -12.91
CA HIS A 146 -16.33 14.75 -13.84
C HIS A 146 -14.91 15.30 -13.78
N GLY A 147 -14.19 15.24 -14.91
CA GLY A 147 -12.81 15.74 -14.99
C GLY A 147 -11.79 14.88 -14.21
N CYS A 148 -12.17 13.68 -13.77
CA CYS A 148 -11.29 12.75 -13.07
C CYS A 148 -10.62 11.74 -14.01
N GLY A 149 -10.72 11.94 -15.32
CA GLY A 149 -10.31 10.95 -16.33
C GLY A 149 -11.51 10.23 -16.94
N SER A 150 -11.24 9.37 -17.90
CA SER A 150 -12.23 8.53 -18.58
C SER A 150 -11.69 7.11 -18.61
N TYR A 151 -12.05 6.34 -17.60
CA TYR A 151 -11.57 4.98 -17.40
C TYR A 151 -12.75 4.00 -17.51
N ASP A 152 -12.47 2.82 -18.04
CA ASP A 152 -13.42 1.70 -18.04
C ASP A 152 -13.39 0.98 -16.69
N VAL A 153 -12.22 0.96 -16.05
CA VAL A 153 -12.00 0.39 -14.72
C VAL A 153 -11.44 1.46 -13.79
N TRP A 154 -12.13 1.71 -12.69
CA TRP A 154 -11.78 2.69 -11.67
C TRP A 154 -11.32 1.94 -10.41
N MET A 155 -10.08 2.14 -10.01
CA MET A 155 -9.44 1.44 -8.90
C MET A 155 -8.78 2.42 -7.94
N ASP A 156 -8.42 1.93 -6.75
CA ASP A 156 -7.65 2.69 -5.77
C ASP A 156 -8.31 4.06 -5.49
N LEU A 157 -9.64 4.02 -5.29
CA LEU A 157 -10.49 5.21 -5.17
C LEU A 157 -10.31 5.92 -3.84
N GLN A 158 -9.63 5.28 -2.88
CA GLN A 158 -9.31 5.91 -1.62
C GLN A 158 -8.31 7.03 -1.81
N HIS A 159 -8.48 8.11 -1.05
CA HIS A 159 -7.53 9.19 -0.98
C HIS A 159 -7.26 9.49 0.49
N LEU A 160 -5.98 9.52 0.82
CA LEU A 160 -5.50 9.83 2.15
C LEU A 160 -4.37 10.86 2.05
N ALA A 161 -4.57 12.03 2.64
CA ALA A 161 -3.58 13.09 2.70
C ALA A 161 -3.52 13.63 4.13
N GLY A 162 -2.35 13.53 4.76
CA GLY A 162 -2.11 14.13 6.08
C GLY A 162 -2.11 15.66 6.02
N PRO A 163 -2.16 16.33 7.20
CA PRO A 163 -1.99 17.78 7.28
C PRO A 163 -0.58 18.15 6.78
N HIS A 164 -0.50 19.16 5.91
CA HIS A 164 0.71 19.46 5.13
C HIS A 164 1.94 19.80 5.97
N THR A 165 3.10 19.53 5.37
CA THR A 165 4.43 19.83 5.91
C THR A 165 5.04 21.05 5.20
N VAL A 166 5.37 22.07 6.00
CA VAL A 166 6.24 23.24 5.77
C VAL A 166 5.90 24.23 4.62
N PHE A 167 5.31 23.86 3.49
CA PHE A 167 5.24 24.76 2.31
C PHE A 167 3.85 25.30 1.92
N HIS A 168 2.75 24.87 2.56
CA HIS A 168 1.41 25.42 2.28
C HIS A 168 0.62 25.63 3.58
N ASN A 169 0.24 26.88 3.83
CA ASN A 169 -0.43 27.33 5.05
C ASN A 169 -1.81 26.66 5.23
N ASN A 170 -2.01 26.03 6.40
CA ASN A 170 -3.32 25.70 7.01
C ASN A 170 -4.29 24.82 6.21
N LYS A 171 -3.88 23.63 5.78
CA LYS A 171 -4.84 22.62 5.31
C LYS A 171 -4.93 21.47 6.31
N THR A 172 -6.16 21.18 6.73
CA THR A 172 -6.52 20.01 7.53
C THR A 172 -6.19 18.74 6.75
N ALA A 173 -6.03 17.62 7.47
CA ALA A 173 -5.98 16.31 6.84
C ALA A 173 -7.20 16.13 5.92
N SER A 174 -7.02 15.40 4.82
CA SER A 174 -8.07 15.13 3.85
C SER A 174 -8.11 13.64 3.55
N CYS A 175 -9.28 13.05 3.77
CA CYS A 175 -9.56 11.68 3.42
C CYS A 175 -10.80 11.55 2.53
N PHE A 176 -10.84 10.49 1.73
CA PHE A 176 -11.99 10.05 0.97
C PHE A 176 -11.94 8.53 0.78
N ASP A 177 -13.06 7.89 1.01
CA ASP A 177 -13.33 6.51 0.63
C ASP A 177 -14.79 6.48 0.16
N PRO A 178 -15.10 5.96 -1.03
CA PRO A 178 -16.43 6.05 -1.60
C PRO A 178 -17.49 5.32 -0.78
N VAL A 179 -17.15 4.26 -0.06
CA VAL A 179 -18.09 3.51 0.78
C VAL A 179 -18.34 4.24 2.09
N LEU A 180 -17.32 4.89 2.65
CA LEU A 180 -17.40 5.52 3.96
C LEU A 180 -17.90 6.98 3.91
N TYR A 181 -17.57 7.70 2.85
CA TYR A 181 -17.87 9.12 2.70
C TYR A 181 -19.37 9.37 2.48
N PRO A 182 -20.03 10.21 3.30
CA PRO A 182 -21.48 10.44 3.18
C PRO A 182 -21.89 10.93 1.79
N GLY A 183 -22.89 10.27 1.18
CA GLY A 183 -23.43 10.64 -0.14
C GLY A 183 -22.59 10.21 -1.33
N ALA A 184 -21.39 9.63 -1.12
CA ALA A 184 -20.48 9.29 -2.22
C ALA A 184 -21.01 8.13 -3.08
N LEU A 185 -21.52 7.06 -2.47
CA LEU A 185 -22.14 5.95 -3.19
C LEU A 185 -23.39 6.40 -3.97
N GLU A 186 -24.26 7.21 -3.36
CA GLU A 186 -25.45 7.74 -4.01
C GLU A 186 -25.08 8.62 -5.21
N ARG A 187 -24.05 9.45 -5.07
CA ARG A 187 -23.58 10.31 -6.16
C ARG A 187 -22.92 9.52 -7.28
N LEU A 188 -22.24 8.42 -6.93
CA LEU A 188 -21.70 7.48 -7.91
C LEU A 188 -22.81 6.79 -8.69
N TYR A 189 -23.82 6.28 -8.00
CA TYR A 189 -24.99 5.65 -8.62
C TYR A 189 -25.73 6.61 -9.54
N GLN A 190 -25.98 7.85 -9.11
CA GLN A 190 -26.61 8.87 -9.94
C GLN A 190 -25.81 9.16 -11.23
N ALA A 191 -24.48 9.10 -11.16
CA ALA A 191 -23.62 9.30 -12.31
C ALA A 191 -23.58 8.07 -13.23
N HIS A 192 -23.64 6.86 -12.65
CA HIS A 192 -23.47 5.59 -13.36
C HIS A 192 -24.45 4.52 -12.84
N PRO A 193 -25.75 4.61 -13.18
CA PRO A 193 -26.80 3.76 -12.58
C PRO A 193 -26.72 2.28 -12.96
N ASN A 194 -25.94 1.97 -14.01
CA ASN A 194 -25.73 0.62 -14.53
C ASN A 194 -24.28 0.16 -14.39
N ALA A 195 -23.48 0.82 -13.55
CA ALA A 195 -22.08 0.45 -13.34
C ALA A 195 -21.94 -0.97 -12.77
N THR A 196 -20.78 -1.57 -13.00
CA THR A 196 -20.36 -2.78 -12.30
C THR A 196 -19.54 -2.42 -11.06
N ILE A 197 -19.90 -2.98 -9.91
CA ILE A 197 -19.15 -2.87 -8.66
C ILE A 197 -18.44 -4.20 -8.42
N LEU A 198 -17.11 -4.16 -8.43
CA LEU A 198 -16.24 -5.28 -8.10
C LEU A 198 -15.70 -5.10 -6.69
N ASN A 199 -15.89 -6.10 -5.84
CA ASN A 199 -15.42 -6.08 -4.47
C ASN A 199 -14.74 -7.40 -4.12
N PHE A 200 -13.54 -7.30 -3.56
CA PHE A 200 -12.81 -8.44 -3.04
C PHE A 200 -12.91 -8.45 -1.53
N VAL A 201 -13.21 -9.61 -0.98
CA VAL A 201 -13.24 -9.87 0.45
C VAL A 201 -12.19 -10.92 0.81
N GLN A 202 -11.71 -10.91 2.04
CA GLN A 202 -10.88 -11.96 2.62
C GLN A 202 -11.24 -12.15 4.10
N ASP A 203 -10.51 -13.00 4.81
CA ASP A 203 -10.64 -13.09 6.26
C ASP A 203 -10.29 -11.73 6.91
N PRO A 204 -11.16 -11.14 7.75
CA PRO A 204 -10.91 -9.83 8.33
C PRO A 204 -9.65 -9.76 9.21
N GLN A 205 -9.27 -10.87 9.87
CA GLN A 205 -8.06 -10.92 10.69
C GLN A 205 -6.81 -10.94 9.82
N ASP A 206 -6.84 -11.72 8.74
CA ASP A 206 -5.75 -11.74 7.76
C ASP A 206 -5.60 -10.41 7.05
N TRP A 207 -6.71 -9.76 6.68
CA TRP A 207 -6.70 -8.40 6.16
C TRP A 207 -5.99 -7.44 7.13
N TYR A 208 -6.38 -7.44 8.41
CA TYR A 208 -5.75 -6.57 9.41
C TYR A 208 -4.24 -6.82 9.54
N ARG A 209 -3.81 -8.08 9.51
CA ARG A 209 -2.38 -8.45 9.52
C ARG A 209 -1.61 -7.95 8.30
N THR A 210 -2.29 -7.65 7.20
CA THR A 210 -1.67 -7.06 6.00
C THR A 210 -1.47 -5.55 6.10
N LEU A 211 -2.17 -4.86 7.02
CA LEU A 211 -2.08 -3.41 7.15
C LEU A 211 -0.74 -3.02 7.76
N SER A 212 -0.13 -1.94 7.25
CA SER A 212 1.03 -1.37 7.92
C SER A 212 0.60 -0.83 9.28
N LYS A 213 1.43 -0.98 10.32
CA LYS A 213 1.12 -0.58 11.70
C LYS A 213 0.69 0.89 11.88
N ASP A 214 1.14 1.79 11.02
CA ASP A 214 0.73 3.21 11.10
C ASP A 214 -0.56 3.51 10.32
N PHE A 215 -1.02 2.59 9.46
CA PHE A 215 -2.20 2.78 8.63
C PHE A 215 -3.49 2.93 9.45
N PRO A 216 -3.76 2.08 10.45
CA PRO A 216 -4.84 2.28 11.43
C PRO A 216 -4.89 3.71 11.99
N TRP A 217 -3.75 4.20 12.48
CA TRP A 217 -3.65 5.52 13.08
C TRP A 217 -3.93 6.63 12.06
N HIS A 218 -3.40 6.54 10.83
CA HIS A 218 -3.69 7.53 9.80
C HIS A 218 -5.17 7.61 9.44
N TRP A 219 -5.82 6.46 9.29
CA TRP A 219 -7.23 6.41 8.93
C TRP A 219 -8.10 6.95 10.05
N ALA A 220 -7.82 6.57 11.31
CA ALA A 220 -8.50 7.15 12.46
C ALA A 220 -8.34 8.68 12.53
N GLU A 221 -7.11 9.18 12.54
CA GLU A 221 -6.84 10.61 12.74
C GLU A 221 -7.30 11.48 11.55
N TRP A 222 -7.08 11.01 10.32
CA TRP A 222 -7.29 11.85 9.14
C TRP A 222 -8.66 11.68 8.51
N CYS A 223 -9.34 10.57 8.77
CA CYS A 223 -10.61 10.25 8.12
C CYS A 223 -11.81 10.34 9.08
N ASN A 224 -11.70 9.99 10.37
CA ASN A 224 -12.86 10.01 11.29
C ASN A 224 -13.65 11.32 11.31
N PRO A 225 -13.03 12.50 11.25
CA PRO A 225 -13.79 13.75 11.22
C PRO A 225 -14.72 13.92 10.01
N SER A 226 -14.58 13.09 8.97
CA SER A 226 -15.25 13.23 7.67
C SER A 226 -16.25 12.12 7.32
N HIS A 227 -16.40 11.07 8.14
CA HIS A 227 -17.17 9.87 7.76
C HIS A 227 -18.30 9.50 8.74
N GLY A 228 -19.33 8.83 8.21
CA GLY A 228 -20.45 8.30 9.01
C GLY A 228 -20.13 6.97 9.71
N ILE A 229 -19.08 6.28 9.29
CA ILE A 229 -18.46 5.16 10.02
C ILE A 229 -17.06 5.63 10.41
N SER A 230 -16.80 5.71 11.72
CA SER A 230 -15.47 6.03 12.24
C SER A 230 -14.57 4.79 12.16
N PHE A 231 -13.36 4.97 11.64
CA PHE A 231 -12.26 4.06 11.86
C PHE A 231 -11.96 3.94 13.36
N PRO A 232 -11.53 2.76 13.83
CA PRO A 232 -11.15 2.59 15.22
C PRO A 232 -9.99 3.51 15.62
N GLU A 233 -10.14 4.26 16.72
CA GLU A 233 -9.11 5.18 17.26
C GLU A 233 -7.84 4.48 17.75
N HIS A 234 -7.93 3.18 18.03
CA HIS A 234 -6.83 2.38 18.55
C HIS A 234 -6.54 1.21 17.62
N ASP A 235 -5.25 0.91 17.46
CA ASP A 235 -4.74 -0.27 16.75
C ASP A 235 -5.09 -1.54 17.55
N ASN A 236 -6.36 -1.95 17.44
CA ASN A 236 -6.92 -3.11 18.08
C ASN A 236 -7.57 -3.98 17.00
N GLN A 237 -7.07 -5.21 16.88
CA GLN A 237 -7.50 -6.16 15.86
C GLN A 237 -9.02 -6.38 15.85
N ASP A 238 -9.66 -6.57 17.00
CA ASP A 238 -11.10 -6.84 17.08
C ASP A 238 -11.92 -5.66 16.57
N ASN A 239 -11.50 -4.43 16.90
CA ASN A 239 -12.16 -3.23 16.39
C ASN A 239 -12.00 -3.09 14.86
N TYR A 240 -10.83 -3.45 14.32
CA TYR A 240 -10.59 -3.41 12.87
C TYR A 240 -11.33 -4.52 12.13
N VAL A 241 -11.47 -5.70 12.72
CA VAL A 241 -12.32 -6.79 12.22
C VAL A 241 -13.78 -6.33 12.18
N GLN A 242 -14.28 -5.69 13.24
CA GLN A 242 -15.63 -5.14 13.26
C GLN A 242 -15.80 -4.03 12.22
N PHE A 243 -14.83 -3.12 12.10
CA PHE A 243 -14.83 -2.08 11.08
C PHE A 243 -14.91 -2.68 9.67
N TYR A 244 -14.10 -3.70 9.38
CA TYR A 244 -14.10 -4.40 8.09
C TYR A 244 -15.49 -4.97 7.79
N ASN A 245 -16.10 -5.68 8.74
CA ASN A 245 -17.44 -6.24 8.56
C ASN A 245 -18.48 -5.15 8.30
N ASN A 246 -18.44 -4.06 9.07
CA ASN A 246 -19.34 -2.91 8.87
C ASN A 246 -19.16 -2.25 7.49
N TYR A 247 -17.93 -2.17 6.98
CA TYR A 247 -17.64 -1.68 5.63
C TYR A 247 -18.33 -2.55 4.58
N GLN A 248 -18.15 -3.88 4.67
CA GLN A 248 -18.74 -4.82 3.73
C GLN A 248 -20.26 -4.82 3.78
N ASP A 249 -20.83 -4.80 4.99
CA ASP A 249 -22.28 -4.77 5.19
C ASP A 249 -22.90 -3.48 4.65
N ARG A 250 -22.24 -2.33 4.83
CA ARG A 250 -22.68 -1.06 4.24
C ARG A 250 -22.70 -1.12 2.72
N LEU A 251 -21.65 -1.63 2.09
CA LEU A 251 -21.59 -1.76 0.64
C LEU A 251 -22.69 -2.71 0.12
N ARG A 252 -22.85 -3.88 0.72
CA ARG A 252 -23.92 -4.85 0.37
C ARG A 252 -25.31 -4.26 0.54
N SER A 253 -25.56 -3.58 1.65
CA SER A 253 -26.86 -2.93 1.93
C SER A 253 -27.20 -1.87 0.88
N PHE A 254 -26.21 -1.06 0.48
CA PHE A 254 -26.38 -0.09 -0.59
C PHE A 254 -26.74 -0.78 -1.91
N LEU A 255 -26.03 -1.84 -2.29
CA LEU A 255 -26.25 -2.54 -3.56
C LEU A 255 -27.62 -3.23 -3.62
N GLN A 256 -28.12 -3.75 -2.50
CA GLN A 256 -29.48 -4.29 -2.41
C GLN A 256 -30.56 -3.23 -2.71
N GLN A 257 -30.30 -1.96 -2.39
CA GLN A 257 -31.21 -0.84 -2.66
C GLN A 257 -31.10 -0.34 -4.11
N HIS A 258 -30.05 -0.73 -4.85
CA HIS A 258 -29.74 -0.25 -6.19
C HIS A 258 -29.53 -1.42 -7.18
N PRO A 259 -30.57 -2.22 -7.47
CA PRO A 259 -30.45 -3.47 -8.25
C PRO A 259 -30.08 -3.26 -9.73
N SER A 260 -30.05 -2.02 -10.23
CA SER A 260 -29.54 -1.74 -11.57
C SER A 260 -28.01 -1.76 -11.64
N LEU A 261 -27.32 -1.72 -10.49
CA LEU A 261 -25.88 -1.97 -10.41
C LEU A 261 -25.60 -3.47 -10.47
N THR A 262 -24.58 -3.84 -11.24
CA THR A 262 -24.06 -5.21 -11.23
C THR A 262 -23.10 -5.36 -10.05
N TYR A 263 -23.30 -6.33 -9.16
CA TYR A 263 -22.38 -6.60 -8.05
C TYR A 263 -21.63 -7.92 -8.22
N ILE A 264 -20.30 -7.85 -8.15
CA ILE A 264 -19.41 -9.01 -8.18
C ILE A 264 -18.60 -8.99 -6.88
N GLU A 265 -18.92 -9.91 -5.97
CA GLU A 265 -18.15 -10.13 -4.74
C GLU A 265 -17.30 -11.40 -4.88
N LEU A 266 -16.01 -11.33 -4.58
CA LEU A 266 -15.09 -12.45 -4.69
C LEU A 266 -14.27 -12.60 -3.42
N ASP A 267 -14.19 -13.84 -2.93
CA ASP A 267 -13.43 -14.17 -1.74
C ASP A 267 -11.99 -14.60 -2.10
N LEU A 268 -11.01 -13.85 -1.63
CA LEU A 268 -9.58 -14.11 -1.85
C LEU A 268 -9.08 -15.36 -1.12
N ARG A 269 -9.88 -15.97 -0.24
CA ARG A 269 -9.60 -17.28 0.36
C ARG A 269 -9.85 -18.42 -0.61
N ASN A 270 -10.60 -18.18 -1.69
CA ASN A 270 -10.85 -19.17 -2.72
C ASN A 270 -9.58 -19.39 -3.56
N SER A 271 -9.50 -20.56 -4.20
CA SER A 271 -8.41 -20.85 -5.13
C SER A 271 -8.43 -19.88 -6.32
N GLN A 272 -7.29 -19.72 -6.99
CA GLN A 272 -7.19 -18.85 -8.17
C GLN A 272 -8.19 -19.27 -9.26
N GLU A 273 -8.37 -20.56 -9.48
CA GLU A 273 -9.30 -21.13 -10.44
C GLU A 273 -10.74 -20.76 -10.07
N SER A 274 -11.10 -20.82 -8.79
CA SER A 274 -12.43 -20.44 -8.31
C SER A 274 -12.71 -18.94 -8.49
N ILE A 275 -11.73 -18.08 -8.17
CA ILE A 275 -11.86 -16.63 -8.40
C ILE A 275 -11.97 -16.33 -9.90
N ALA A 276 -11.15 -16.97 -10.73
CA ALA A 276 -11.16 -16.80 -12.17
C ALA A 276 -12.49 -17.25 -12.79
N ALA A 277 -13.04 -18.38 -12.32
CA ALA A 277 -14.34 -18.90 -12.71
C ALA A 277 -15.49 -17.98 -12.27
N GLY A 278 -15.34 -17.25 -11.17
CA GLY A 278 -16.30 -16.22 -10.74
C GLY A 278 -16.25 -14.95 -11.61
N LEU A 279 -15.06 -14.55 -12.06
CA LEU A 279 -14.86 -13.34 -12.88
C LEU A 279 -15.30 -13.54 -14.34
N MET A 280 -14.96 -14.68 -14.95
CA MET A 280 -15.15 -14.92 -16.38
C MET A 280 -16.60 -14.74 -16.86
N PRO A 281 -17.63 -15.37 -16.26
CA PRO A 281 -19.00 -15.24 -16.75
C PRO A 281 -19.56 -13.83 -16.53
N GLN A 282 -19.05 -13.09 -15.55
CA GLN A 282 -19.55 -11.76 -15.19
C GLN A 282 -18.89 -10.65 -16.01
N LEU A 283 -17.61 -10.80 -16.34
CA LEU A 283 -16.82 -9.77 -17.03
C LEU A 283 -16.47 -10.13 -18.48
N GLY A 284 -16.77 -11.35 -18.94
CA GLY A 284 -16.35 -11.83 -20.25
C GLY A 284 -14.83 -11.92 -20.41
N ILE A 285 -14.07 -11.93 -19.30
CA ILE A 285 -12.60 -11.97 -19.32
C ILE A 285 -12.14 -13.43 -19.21
N PRO A 286 -11.24 -13.92 -20.10
CA PRO A 286 -10.77 -15.30 -20.04
C PRO A 286 -10.15 -15.68 -18.70
N GLU A 287 -10.47 -16.86 -18.19
CA GLU A 287 -9.92 -17.42 -16.93
C GLU A 287 -8.39 -17.34 -16.87
N LYS A 288 -7.72 -17.65 -17.99
CA LYS A 288 -6.27 -17.57 -18.14
C LYS A 288 -5.68 -16.20 -17.79
N CYS A 289 -6.46 -15.12 -17.90
CA CYS A 289 -5.98 -13.80 -17.55
C CYS A 289 -5.85 -13.58 -16.06
N TRP A 290 -6.72 -14.23 -15.27
CA TRP A 290 -6.55 -14.24 -13.82
C TRP A 290 -5.30 -15.03 -13.50
N THR A 291 -5.17 -16.30 -13.89
CA THR A 291 -3.99 -17.12 -13.57
C THR A 291 -2.67 -16.51 -14.09
N ASN A 292 -2.65 -15.96 -15.31
CA ASN A 292 -1.47 -15.25 -15.83
C ASN A 292 -1.13 -13.98 -15.05
N SER A 293 -2.12 -13.32 -14.44
CA SER A 293 -1.87 -12.16 -13.57
C SER A 293 -1.19 -12.55 -12.25
N PHE A 294 -1.19 -13.84 -11.87
CA PHE A 294 -0.38 -14.40 -10.78
C PHE A 294 0.97 -14.89 -11.28
N ALA A 295 1.00 -15.48 -12.47
CA ALA A 295 2.21 -16.01 -13.08
C ALA A 295 3.01 -14.93 -13.83
N ALA A 296 3.15 -13.73 -13.27
CA ALA A 296 3.98 -12.69 -13.88
C ALA A 296 5.38 -13.26 -14.09
N LYS A 297 5.65 -13.61 -15.35
CA LYS A 297 6.92 -14.15 -15.77
C LYS A 297 7.85 -12.97 -15.75
N VAL A 298 8.82 -13.02 -14.85
CA VAL A 298 10.01 -12.21 -14.99
C VAL A 298 10.50 -12.48 -16.41
N PRO A 299 10.58 -11.46 -17.29
CA PRO A 299 11.13 -11.64 -18.61
C PRO A 299 12.49 -12.31 -18.45
N GLU A 300 12.74 -13.37 -19.21
CA GLU A 300 14.12 -13.83 -19.38
C GLU A 300 14.85 -12.66 -20.03
N ILE A 301 15.65 -11.95 -19.23
CA ILE A 301 16.48 -10.87 -19.72
C ILE A 301 17.54 -11.59 -20.54
N PRO A 302 17.62 -11.36 -21.86
CA PRO A 302 18.71 -11.91 -22.65
C PRO A 302 20.00 -11.50 -21.94
N ASP A 303 20.92 -12.44 -21.80
CA ASP A 303 22.29 -12.12 -21.39
C ASP A 303 22.82 -11.19 -22.49
N GLU A 304 22.64 -9.88 -22.30
CA GLU A 304 23.25 -8.86 -23.11
C GLU A 304 24.73 -9.03 -22.83
N GLY A 305 25.37 -9.87 -23.66
CA GLY A 305 26.80 -10.10 -23.64
C GLY A 305 27.47 -8.75 -23.77
N ASP A 306 27.83 -8.17 -22.64
CA ASP A 306 28.67 -6.99 -22.62
C ASP A 306 30.00 -7.41 -23.23
N ASP A 307 30.26 -6.88 -24.43
CA ASP A 307 31.47 -7.08 -25.25
C ASP A 307 32.77 -6.58 -24.58
N ASP A 308 32.72 -6.16 -23.32
CA ASP A 308 33.89 -5.97 -22.48
C ASP A 308 34.20 -7.28 -21.75
N ALA A 309 34.65 -8.27 -22.53
CA ALA A 309 35.24 -9.50 -22.05
C ALA A 309 36.44 -9.19 -21.14
N PHE A 310 36.16 -8.97 -19.86
CA PHE A 310 37.14 -9.16 -18.80
C PHE A 310 37.34 -10.69 -18.73
N GLU A 311 38.37 -11.20 -19.43
CA GLU A 311 38.73 -12.62 -19.54
C GLU A 311 39.15 -13.28 -18.20
N GLY A 312 38.70 -12.76 -17.06
CA GLY A 312 39.17 -13.16 -15.74
C GLY A 312 38.04 -13.30 -14.74
N GLU A 313 36.98 -14.04 -15.08
CA GLU A 313 36.17 -14.90 -14.21
C GLU A 313 34.88 -15.24 -14.96
N ASN A 314 34.70 -16.52 -15.32
CA ASN A 314 33.49 -17.09 -15.95
C ASN A 314 32.29 -17.05 -15.00
N GLY A 315 31.85 -15.85 -14.64
CA GLY A 315 30.63 -15.59 -13.91
C GLY A 315 29.61 -14.97 -14.84
N THR A 316 29.12 -15.74 -15.82
CA THR A 316 27.79 -15.51 -16.42
C THR A 316 26.76 -15.74 -15.32
N GLY A 317 26.69 -14.81 -14.39
CA GLY A 317 25.79 -14.85 -13.27
C GLY A 317 24.39 -14.72 -13.84
N ASP A 318 23.72 -15.86 -13.99
CA ASP A 318 22.33 -15.99 -14.41
C ASP A 318 21.48 -14.97 -13.61
N TYR A 319 21.21 -13.81 -14.21
CA TYR A 319 20.46 -12.70 -13.61
C TYR A 319 18.97 -13.02 -13.66
N LYS A 320 18.58 -14.19 -13.16
CA LYS A 320 17.20 -14.50 -12.87
C LYS A 320 16.78 -13.68 -11.67
N VAL A 321 15.64 -13.01 -11.79
CA VAL A 321 14.96 -12.46 -10.62
C VAL A 321 14.66 -13.64 -9.71
N LYS A 322 15.28 -13.63 -8.53
CA LYS A 322 15.07 -14.65 -7.52
C LYS A 322 13.89 -14.22 -6.66
N THR A 323 12.87 -15.06 -6.62
CA THR A 323 11.79 -15.01 -5.63
C THR A 323 11.95 -16.24 -4.73
N THR A 324 12.36 -16.04 -3.48
CA THR A 324 12.79 -17.14 -2.60
C THR A 324 11.64 -17.97 -2.02
N THR A 325 10.39 -17.49 -2.07
CA THR A 325 9.39 -17.96 -1.11
C THR A 325 8.26 -18.82 -1.68
N GLY A 326 8.21 -19.05 -2.99
CA GLY A 326 7.07 -19.75 -3.62
C GLY A 326 5.72 -19.04 -3.44
N LEU A 327 5.71 -17.91 -2.72
CA LEU A 327 4.63 -16.96 -2.68
C LEU A 327 4.44 -16.45 -4.10
N LEU A 328 3.20 -16.49 -4.55
CA LEU A 328 2.84 -15.97 -5.87
C LEU A 328 3.25 -14.49 -5.89
N LEU A 329 3.68 -13.95 -7.04
CA LEU A 329 4.06 -12.54 -7.21
C LEU A 329 2.94 -11.54 -6.81
N ASN A 330 1.78 -12.07 -6.41
CA ASN A 330 0.58 -11.39 -5.97
C ASN A 330 0.53 -11.22 -4.44
N GLU A 331 1.55 -11.69 -3.73
CA GLU A 331 1.73 -11.47 -2.29
C GLU A 331 2.63 -10.28 -1.97
N LEU A 332 3.01 -9.47 -2.95
CA LEU A 332 3.72 -8.23 -2.69
C LEU A 332 2.84 -7.32 -1.83
N ARG A 333 3.16 -7.26 -0.53
CA ARG A 333 2.46 -6.42 0.42
C ARG A 333 3.32 -5.26 0.84
N PHE A 334 2.63 -4.22 1.26
CA PHE A 334 3.24 -3.07 1.88
C PHE A 334 3.48 -3.34 3.38
N PRO A 335 4.49 -2.69 3.98
CA PRO A 335 5.44 -1.78 3.35
C PRO A 335 6.47 -2.50 2.45
N ILE A 336 6.96 -1.81 1.42
CA ILE A 336 8.10 -2.23 0.61
C ILE A 336 9.35 -1.53 1.16
N LEU A 337 10.32 -2.31 1.63
CA LEU A 337 11.62 -1.83 2.08
C LEU A 337 12.64 -2.02 0.95
N VAL A 338 13.12 -0.92 0.37
CA VAL A 338 14.17 -0.97 -0.65
C VAL A 338 15.53 -1.04 0.05
N THR A 339 16.16 -2.21 0.00
CA THR A 339 17.41 -2.51 0.71
C THR A 339 18.66 -2.15 -0.08
N ALA A 340 18.50 -1.63 -1.30
CA ALA A 340 19.61 -1.21 -2.14
C ALA A 340 20.44 -0.09 -1.49
N LEU A 341 21.77 -0.21 -1.56
CA LEU A 341 22.67 0.84 -1.11
C LEU A 341 22.54 2.11 -1.97
N PRO A 342 22.97 3.27 -1.47
CA PRO A 342 23.06 4.47 -2.29
C PRO A 342 23.81 4.19 -3.59
N LYS A 343 23.33 4.84 -4.67
CA LYS A 343 23.85 4.69 -6.06
C LYS A 343 23.49 3.38 -6.79
N SER A 344 22.65 2.54 -6.20
CA SER A 344 22.02 1.38 -6.87
C SER A 344 20.62 1.69 -7.42
N GLY A 345 20.33 2.95 -7.76
CA GLY A 345 19.04 3.36 -8.36
C GLY A 345 17.93 3.74 -7.38
N THR A 346 18.26 4.00 -6.10
CA THR A 346 17.27 4.29 -5.04
C THR A 346 16.35 5.49 -5.32
N THR A 347 16.83 6.55 -5.98
CA THR A 347 15.97 7.67 -6.41
C THR A 347 15.03 7.26 -7.53
N THR A 348 15.55 6.54 -8.54
CA THR A 348 14.75 6.12 -9.70
C THR A 348 13.62 5.20 -9.29
N ILE A 349 13.87 4.27 -8.36
CA ILE A 349 12.81 3.41 -7.83
C ILE A 349 11.80 4.18 -6.99
N SER A 350 12.23 5.19 -6.22
CA SER A 350 11.27 6.04 -5.50
C SER A 350 10.36 6.79 -6.45
N GLU A 351 10.91 7.38 -7.52
CA GLU A 351 10.12 8.07 -8.54
C GLU A 351 9.20 7.13 -9.32
N TYR A 352 9.65 5.89 -9.61
CA TYR A 352 8.81 4.85 -10.20
C TYR A 352 7.56 4.59 -9.35
N PHE A 353 7.73 4.39 -8.05
CA PHE A 353 6.60 4.19 -7.15
C PHE A 353 5.78 5.47 -6.92
N ARG A 354 6.38 6.67 -6.94
CA ARG A 354 5.61 7.93 -6.90
C ARG A 354 4.69 8.07 -8.12
N CYS A 355 5.23 7.75 -9.29
CA CYS A 355 4.50 7.74 -10.55
C CYS A 355 3.32 6.76 -10.50
N GLY A 356 3.53 5.53 -10.02
CA GLY A 356 2.50 4.49 -9.97
C GLY A 356 1.49 4.57 -8.83
N LEU A 357 1.93 4.95 -7.62
CA LEU A 357 1.12 4.86 -6.39
C LEU A 357 0.62 6.20 -5.86
N GLY A 358 1.24 7.32 -6.24
CA GLY A 358 0.94 8.58 -5.58
C GLY A 358 2.17 9.35 -5.11
N GLN A 359 2.02 10.67 -5.03
CA GLN A 359 2.93 11.50 -4.28
C GLN A 359 2.79 11.06 -2.82
N TRP A 360 3.91 10.98 -2.09
CA TRP A 360 4.01 10.47 -0.72
C TRP A 360 3.91 8.95 -0.56
N ALA A 361 3.48 8.19 -1.56
CA ALA A 361 3.46 6.74 -1.48
C ALA A 361 4.89 6.13 -1.46
N SER A 362 5.90 6.86 -1.93
CA SER A 362 7.31 6.50 -1.76
C SER A 362 8.14 7.61 -1.12
N ALA A 363 8.86 7.23 -0.07
CA ALA A 363 9.85 8.05 0.62
C ALA A 363 11.27 7.72 0.13
N HIS A 364 12.08 8.75 -0.06
CA HIS A 364 13.49 8.66 -0.47
C HIS A 364 14.30 9.57 0.43
N GLN A 365 15.18 8.99 1.27
CA GLN A 365 15.98 9.62 2.33
C GLN A 365 15.20 10.34 3.44
N GLN A 366 14.15 11.07 3.08
CA GLN A 366 13.33 11.88 3.95
C GLN A 366 11.89 11.37 3.97
N THR A 367 11.28 11.57 5.12
CA THR A 367 9.89 11.26 5.40
C THR A 367 9.32 12.30 6.37
N LEU A 368 8.02 12.25 6.61
CA LEU A 368 7.35 13.15 7.53
C LEU A 368 7.21 12.44 8.88
N ASN A 369 7.77 13.02 9.93
CA ASN A 369 7.48 12.55 11.29
C ASN A 369 6.02 12.85 11.59
N LEU A 370 5.24 11.82 11.88
CA LEU A 370 3.78 11.94 11.99
C LEU A 370 3.32 12.58 13.31
N THR A 371 4.22 12.71 14.29
CA THR A 371 3.90 13.35 15.57
C THR A 371 3.99 14.88 15.49
N ASN A 372 4.94 15.40 14.72
CA ASN A 372 5.20 16.85 14.65
C ASN A 372 5.19 17.42 13.23
N PHE A 373 4.92 16.59 12.23
CA PHE A 373 4.85 16.94 10.80
C PHE A 373 6.13 17.60 10.27
N LYS A 374 7.28 17.40 10.93
CA LYS A 374 8.59 17.84 10.45
C LYS A 374 9.20 16.77 9.56
N SER A 375 9.91 17.22 8.54
CA SER A 375 10.75 16.33 7.74
C SER A 375 11.82 15.71 8.65
N THR A 376 11.94 14.39 8.62
CA THR A 376 13.01 13.62 9.27
C THR A 376 13.65 12.69 8.25
N THR A 377 14.88 12.24 8.48
CA THR A 377 15.46 11.21 7.62
C THR A 377 14.91 9.84 8.00
N ILE A 378 14.64 9.00 7.00
CA ILE A 378 14.05 7.67 7.20
C ILE A 378 14.93 6.85 8.14
N GLY A 379 16.24 6.78 7.86
CA GLY A 379 17.16 6.02 8.69
C GLY A 379 17.32 6.54 10.12
N HIS A 380 17.11 7.84 10.37
CA HIS A 380 17.14 8.36 11.75
C HIS A 380 15.94 7.86 12.54
N CYS A 381 14.75 7.95 11.95
CA CYS A 381 13.53 7.42 12.56
C CYS A 381 13.64 5.90 12.82
N MET A 382 14.11 5.13 11.83
CA MET A 382 14.30 3.68 11.98
C MET A 382 15.32 3.34 13.08
N MET A 383 16.41 4.10 13.18
CA MET A 383 17.42 3.92 14.23
C MET A 383 16.84 4.21 15.63
N GLU A 384 16.08 5.31 15.78
CA GLU A 384 15.40 5.64 17.04
C GLU A 384 14.41 4.55 17.46
N ASN A 385 13.63 4.01 16.51
CA ASN A 385 12.70 2.92 16.76
C ASN A 385 13.41 1.64 17.19
N LEU A 386 14.47 1.26 16.46
CA LEU A 386 15.28 0.09 16.80
C LEU A 386 15.85 0.20 18.21
N ASN A 387 16.43 1.36 18.56
CA ASN A 387 16.98 1.60 19.90
C ASN A 387 15.90 1.63 20.99
N SER A 388 14.64 1.88 20.64
CA SER A 388 13.51 1.93 21.55
C SER A 388 12.71 0.62 21.61
N GLY A 389 13.11 -0.42 20.87
CA GLY A 389 12.36 -1.68 20.76
C GLY A 389 10.99 -1.53 20.12
N LEU A 390 10.82 -0.53 19.24
CA LEU A 390 9.59 -0.28 18.49
C LEU A 390 9.68 -0.88 17.08
N PRO A 391 8.53 -1.15 16.42
CA PRO A 391 8.52 -1.55 15.01
C PRO A 391 9.37 -0.60 14.16
N LEU A 392 10.18 -1.14 13.24
CA LEU A 392 11.20 -0.37 12.52
C LEU A 392 10.66 0.90 11.86
N LEU A 393 9.47 0.83 11.25
CA LEU A 393 8.85 1.93 10.52
C LEU A 393 7.88 2.76 11.37
N HIS A 394 7.76 2.49 12.67
CA HIS A 394 6.82 3.17 13.55
C HIS A 394 6.97 4.69 13.45
N ARG A 395 5.91 5.37 13.00
CA ARG A 395 5.87 6.84 12.84
C ARG A 395 6.92 7.41 11.89
N CYS A 396 7.52 6.59 11.02
CA CYS A 396 8.48 7.03 10.00
C CYS A 396 7.79 7.55 8.73
N GLY A 397 6.61 8.15 8.88
CA GLY A 397 5.76 8.67 7.80
C GLY A 397 4.77 7.65 7.25
N ASN A 398 4.01 8.10 6.26
CA ASN A 398 2.90 7.35 5.65
C ASN A 398 3.24 6.76 4.29
N ALA A 399 4.52 6.65 3.96
CA ALA A 399 4.94 6.03 2.72
C ALA A 399 4.64 4.53 2.73
N ARG A 400 4.34 4.00 1.54
CA ARG A 400 4.19 2.57 1.29
C ARG A 400 5.52 1.95 0.88
N VAL A 401 6.41 2.74 0.29
CA VAL A 401 7.73 2.32 -0.18
C VAL A 401 8.81 3.19 0.45
N PHE A 402 9.77 2.56 1.12
CA PHE A 402 10.88 3.24 1.79
C PHE A 402 12.18 2.93 1.07
N SER A 403 12.85 3.96 0.56
CA SER A 403 14.09 3.82 -0.21
C SER A 403 15.17 4.79 0.24
N ASP A 404 16.43 4.40 0.00
CA ASP A 404 17.60 5.15 0.50
C ASP A 404 17.50 5.36 2.02
N ILE A 405 17.30 4.24 2.71
CA ILE A 405 16.91 4.16 4.13
C ILE A 405 18.08 4.28 5.10
N GLY A 406 19.31 4.41 4.58
CA GLY A 406 20.50 4.64 5.39
C GLY A 406 20.69 6.10 5.74
N ILE A 407 21.37 6.37 6.85
CA ILE A 407 21.78 7.70 7.26
C ILE A 407 23.26 7.76 7.59
N PHE A 408 23.85 8.88 7.20
CA PHE A 408 25.22 9.22 7.49
C PHE A 408 25.31 10.71 7.79
N LEU A 409 25.45 11.06 9.07
CA LEU A 409 25.45 12.44 9.55
C LEU A 409 26.74 12.71 10.33
N ILE A 410 27.72 13.34 9.67
CA ILE A 410 29.03 13.64 10.26
C ILE A 410 28.88 14.48 11.54
N LYS A 411 28.06 15.54 11.49
CA LYS A 411 27.90 16.47 12.62
C LYS A 411 27.26 15.84 13.86
N GLN A 412 26.47 14.79 13.67
CA GLN A 412 25.75 14.10 14.75
C GLN A 412 26.46 12.80 15.15
N SER A 413 27.61 12.49 14.53
CA SER A 413 28.31 11.22 14.71
C SER A 413 27.33 10.05 14.56
N THR A 414 26.56 10.02 13.46
CA THR A 414 25.56 8.98 13.23
C THR A 414 25.86 8.23 11.94
N CYS A 415 25.93 6.91 12.05
CA CYS A 415 26.04 5.98 10.93
C CYS A 415 25.05 4.85 11.17
N TYR A 416 24.06 4.71 10.30
CA TYR A 416 23.07 3.66 10.44
C TYR A 416 22.52 3.26 9.08
N TYR A 417 22.50 1.95 8.85
CA TYR A 417 21.92 1.32 7.68
C TYR A 417 21.13 0.12 8.19
N PRO A 418 19.78 0.10 8.05
CA PRO A 418 18.94 -0.99 8.56
C PRO A 418 19.44 -2.38 8.16
N THR A 419 19.95 -2.51 6.93
CA THR A 419 20.50 -3.73 6.37
C THR A 419 21.81 -4.22 7.00
N LEU A 420 22.52 -3.35 7.73
CA LEU A 420 23.82 -3.65 8.35
C LEU A 420 23.78 -3.56 9.89
N HIS A 421 22.65 -3.16 10.47
CA HIS A 421 22.51 -2.85 11.90
C HIS A 421 21.31 -3.56 12.54
N GLY A 422 20.96 -4.77 12.05
CA GLY A 422 19.86 -5.56 12.61
C GLY A 422 18.44 -5.03 12.34
N GLY A 423 18.30 -3.99 11.52
CA GLY A 423 16.99 -3.42 11.19
C GLY A 423 16.10 -4.39 10.40
N LEU A 424 16.68 -5.30 9.61
CA LEU A 424 15.90 -6.28 8.85
C LEU A 424 15.12 -7.24 9.75
N GLU A 425 15.70 -7.68 10.87
CA GLU A 425 15.01 -8.54 11.84
C GLU A 425 13.79 -7.84 12.46
N GLU A 426 13.93 -6.58 12.87
CA GLU A 426 12.79 -5.81 13.38
C GLU A 426 11.76 -5.50 12.28
N PHE A 427 12.18 -5.40 11.02
CA PHE A 427 11.25 -5.32 9.89
C PHE A 427 10.46 -6.62 9.73
N ALA A 428 11.11 -7.78 9.72
CA ALA A 428 10.45 -9.09 9.62
C ALA A 428 9.43 -9.33 10.72
N LYS A 429 9.83 -9.04 11.96
CA LYS A 429 8.99 -9.20 13.14
C LYS A 429 7.75 -8.30 13.10
N ALA A 430 7.91 -7.06 12.65
CA ALA A 430 6.80 -6.10 12.59
C ALA A 430 5.90 -6.28 11.34
N TYR A 431 6.50 -6.73 10.24
CA TYR A 431 5.88 -6.84 8.91
C TYR A 431 6.21 -8.21 8.30
N PRO A 432 5.70 -9.31 8.86
CA PRO A 432 6.06 -10.66 8.43
C PRO A 432 5.68 -10.97 6.98
N TYR A 433 4.75 -10.20 6.40
CA TYR A 433 4.34 -10.28 5.00
C TYR A 433 4.79 -9.07 4.17
N GLY A 434 5.70 -8.24 4.71
CA GLY A 434 6.25 -7.09 3.98
C GLY A 434 7.04 -7.54 2.76
N THR A 435 7.46 -6.56 1.95
CA THR A 435 8.29 -6.83 0.77
C THR A 435 9.68 -6.23 0.96
N ILE A 436 10.71 -7.01 0.70
CA ILE A 436 12.07 -6.53 0.45
C ILE A 436 12.27 -6.41 -1.05
N LEU A 437 12.59 -5.20 -1.51
CA LEU A 437 12.98 -4.94 -2.89
C LEU A 437 14.47 -4.58 -2.92
N HIS A 438 15.28 -5.49 -3.45
CA HIS A 438 16.72 -5.32 -3.56
C HIS A 438 17.09 -5.02 -5.02
N LEU A 439 17.56 -3.80 -5.28
CA LEU A 439 18.09 -3.42 -6.59
C LEU A 439 19.60 -3.66 -6.62
N ARG A 440 20.02 -4.58 -7.48
CA ARG A 440 21.43 -4.87 -7.71
C ARG A 440 21.97 -4.06 -8.87
N ARG A 441 23.18 -3.55 -8.71
CA ARG A 441 23.96 -2.94 -9.77
C ARG A 441 25.25 -3.73 -9.92
N ASN A 442 25.78 -3.84 -11.14
CA ASN A 442 27.13 -4.36 -11.34
C ASN A 442 28.10 -3.68 -10.35
N PHE A 443 28.85 -4.47 -9.59
CA PHE A 443 29.64 -4.00 -8.44
C PHE A 443 30.70 -2.96 -8.83
N LYS A 444 31.32 -3.11 -10.00
CA LYS A 444 32.29 -2.15 -10.55
C LYS A 444 31.59 -0.84 -10.89
N SER A 445 30.45 -0.93 -11.59
CA SER A 445 29.61 0.23 -11.91
C SER A 445 29.08 0.95 -10.66
N TRP A 446 28.74 0.20 -9.61
CA TRP A 446 28.37 0.76 -8.31
C TRP A 446 29.55 1.48 -7.65
N TYR A 447 30.72 0.85 -7.58
CA TYR A 447 31.94 1.45 -7.03
C TYR A 447 32.26 2.76 -7.75
N ASP A 448 32.32 2.75 -9.09
CA ASP A 448 32.61 3.92 -9.92
C ASP A 448 31.58 5.04 -9.69
N SER A 449 30.31 4.69 -9.47
CA SER A 449 29.25 5.66 -9.19
C SER A 449 29.31 6.21 -7.76
N SER A 450 29.70 5.39 -6.79
CA SER A 450 29.79 5.77 -5.38
C SER A 450 31.05 6.60 -5.10
N ASN A 451 32.18 6.23 -5.71
CA ASN A 451 33.44 6.96 -5.59
C ASN A 451 33.33 8.39 -6.12
N ARG A 452 32.60 8.61 -7.22
CA ARG A 452 32.39 9.94 -7.83
C ARG A 452 31.32 10.78 -7.14
N TRP A 453 30.47 10.19 -6.30
CA TRP A 453 29.33 10.92 -5.72
C TRP A 453 29.70 11.57 -4.39
N GLY A 454 30.25 12.78 -4.45
CA GLY A 454 30.55 13.60 -3.28
C GLY A 454 31.38 12.86 -2.24
N ASP A 455 32.43 12.17 -2.68
CA ASP A 455 33.35 11.40 -1.85
C ASP A 455 32.66 10.38 -0.92
N LEU A 456 31.55 9.75 -1.35
CA LEU A 456 30.74 8.87 -0.48
C LEU A 456 31.57 7.76 0.18
N LEU A 457 32.39 7.05 -0.59
CA LEU A 457 33.21 5.94 -0.07
C LEU A 457 34.24 6.45 0.96
N LYS A 458 34.86 7.60 0.69
CA LYS A 458 35.77 8.27 1.63
C LYS A 458 35.04 8.71 2.89
N ARG A 459 33.83 9.26 2.77
CA ARG A 459 32.99 9.67 3.91
C ARG A 459 32.60 8.49 4.79
N TRP A 460 32.19 7.37 4.20
CA TRP A 460 31.90 6.14 4.94
C TRP A 460 33.14 5.60 5.66
N SER A 461 34.23 5.39 4.93
CA SER A 461 35.44 4.80 5.49
C SER A 461 36.13 5.66 6.55
N SER A 462 36.09 6.99 6.40
CA SER A 462 36.75 7.92 7.33
C SER A 462 35.93 8.20 8.59
N SER A 463 34.68 7.73 8.66
CA SER A 463 33.82 7.98 9.80
C SER A 463 34.10 7.02 10.94
N GLN A 464 34.37 7.57 12.11
CA GLN A 464 34.56 6.81 13.34
C GLN A 464 33.35 5.91 13.66
N MET A 465 32.15 6.38 13.37
CA MET A 465 30.89 5.72 13.70
C MET A 465 30.52 4.63 12.71
N CYS A 466 31.11 4.68 11.51
CA CYS A 466 30.96 3.66 10.48
C CYS A 466 32.11 2.64 10.52
N ARG A 467 33.02 2.76 11.50
CA ARG A 467 34.19 1.90 11.62
C ARG A 467 33.73 0.45 11.80
N ASN A 468 34.37 -0.47 11.08
CA ASN A 468 34.06 -1.91 11.04
C ASN A 468 32.78 -2.29 10.27
N ILE A 469 31.97 -1.33 9.81
CA ILE A 469 30.81 -1.61 8.96
C ILE A 469 31.21 -1.53 7.48
N PHE A 470 31.94 -0.49 7.12
CA PHE A 470 32.43 -0.27 5.75
C PHE A 470 33.94 -0.54 5.66
N PRO A 471 34.46 -0.80 4.44
CA PRO A 471 35.90 -0.88 4.19
C PRO A 471 36.66 0.31 4.78
N PRO A 472 37.86 0.08 5.34
CA PRO A 472 38.65 1.12 5.99
C PRO A 472 39.11 2.22 5.01
N PRO A 473 39.60 3.36 5.52
CA PRO A 473 40.18 4.40 4.67
C PRO A 473 41.27 3.82 3.76
N HIS A 474 41.36 4.33 2.53
CA HIS A 474 42.33 3.89 1.52
C HIS A 474 42.16 2.43 1.03
N SER A 475 41.03 1.77 1.33
CA SER A 475 40.67 0.53 0.66
C SER A 475 40.62 0.69 -0.86
N ASN A 476 41.21 -0.29 -1.57
CA ASN A 476 41.19 -0.35 -3.02
C ASN A 476 39.79 -0.70 -3.56
N GLN A 477 39.61 -0.60 -4.87
CA GLN A 477 38.36 -0.93 -5.56
C GLN A 477 37.85 -2.34 -5.22
N SER A 478 38.72 -3.35 -5.29
CA SER A 478 38.35 -4.75 -5.00
C SER A 478 37.74 -4.93 -3.61
N ALA A 479 38.26 -4.25 -2.59
CA ALA A 479 37.69 -4.30 -1.23
C ALA A 479 36.25 -3.74 -1.16
N TRP A 480 35.95 -2.68 -1.91
CA TRP A 480 34.60 -2.11 -1.98
C TRP A 480 33.64 -2.97 -2.80
N GLU A 481 34.10 -3.56 -3.89
CA GLU A 481 33.30 -4.50 -4.68
C GLU A 481 32.96 -5.76 -3.87
N ASN A 482 33.93 -6.29 -3.11
CA ASN A 482 33.71 -7.40 -2.18
C ASN A 482 32.71 -7.04 -1.08
N PHE A 483 32.81 -5.82 -0.52
CA PHE A 483 31.82 -5.33 0.43
C PHE A 483 30.41 -5.29 -0.18
N TYR A 484 30.27 -4.77 -1.41
CA TYR A 484 28.98 -4.72 -2.10
C TYR A 484 28.41 -6.12 -2.35
N ARG A 485 29.23 -7.05 -2.86
CA ARG A 485 28.83 -8.47 -3.03
C ARG A 485 28.41 -9.12 -1.71
N GLY A 486 29.16 -8.84 -0.63
CA GLY A 486 28.83 -9.34 0.70
C GLY A 486 27.50 -8.78 1.22
N HIS A 487 27.20 -7.51 0.93
CA HIS A 487 25.91 -6.91 1.26
C HIS A 487 24.76 -7.54 0.47
N ASP A 488 24.90 -7.72 -0.84
CA ASP A 488 23.89 -8.41 -1.67
C ASP A 488 23.60 -9.82 -1.13
N LYS A 489 24.66 -10.58 -0.80
CA LYS A 489 24.55 -11.94 -0.22
C LYS A 489 23.84 -11.93 1.14
N LEU A 490 24.14 -10.95 2.01
CA LEU A 490 23.48 -10.81 3.31
C LEU A 490 21.96 -10.60 3.16
N ILE A 491 21.53 -9.80 2.18
CA ILE A 491 20.09 -9.60 1.91
C ILE A 491 19.45 -10.88 1.38
N GLU A 492 20.14 -11.59 0.47
CA GLU A 492 19.66 -12.87 -0.06
C GLU A 492 19.50 -13.91 1.05
N ASP A 493 20.49 -14.04 1.93
CA ASP A 493 20.46 -14.99 3.06
C ASP A 493 19.33 -14.66 4.03
N PHE A 494 19.19 -13.39 4.39
CA PHE A 494 18.07 -12.93 5.20
C PHE A 494 16.71 -13.30 4.57
N ALA A 495 16.54 -13.07 3.26
CA ALA A 495 15.30 -13.41 2.58
C ALA A 495 15.01 -14.92 2.54
N GLN A 496 16.04 -15.77 2.55
CA GLN A 496 15.88 -17.23 2.65
C GLN A 496 15.46 -17.66 4.06
N GLU A 497 15.96 -16.98 5.09
CA GLU A 497 15.63 -17.26 6.50
C GLU A 497 14.23 -16.77 6.90
N HIS A 498 13.65 -15.83 6.16
CA HIS A 498 12.34 -15.23 6.42
C HIS A 498 11.34 -15.48 5.28
N PRO A 499 10.86 -16.72 5.08
CA PRO A 499 10.09 -17.10 3.88
C PRO A 499 8.69 -16.48 3.80
N THR A 500 8.21 -15.82 4.85
CA THR A 500 6.93 -15.10 4.80
C THR A 500 7.08 -13.71 4.17
N ILE A 501 8.30 -13.17 4.10
CA ILE A 501 8.60 -11.89 3.47
C ILE A 501 8.72 -12.09 1.97
N SER A 502 8.05 -11.23 1.20
CA SER A 502 8.27 -11.22 -0.24
C SER A 502 9.64 -10.64 -0.57
N TYR A 503 10.45 -11.35 -1.35
CA TYR A 503 11.77 -10.89 -1.79
C TYR A 503 11.80 -10.72 -3.30
N LEU A 504 12.15 -9.51 -3.74
CA LEU A 504 12.37 -9.17 -5.14
C LEU A 504 13.81 -8.70 -5.32
N ASP A 505 14.61 -9.52 -5.99
CA ASP A 505 15.96 -9.18 -6.41
C ASP A 505 15.98 -8.80 -7.89
N ILE A 506 16.23 -7.52 -8.18
CA ILE A 506 16.10 -6.96 -9.52
C ILE A 506 17.42 -6.31 -9.98
N PRO A 507 18.00 -6.75 -11.09
CA PRO A 507 19.12 -6.05 -11.72
C PRO A 507 18.69 -4.65 -12.20
N LEU A 508 19.50 -3.63 -11.93
CA LEU A 508 19.18 -2.24 -12.24
C LEU A 508 18.97 -2.00 -13.75
N ALA A 509 19.69 -2.76 -14.60
CA ALA A 509 19.61 -2.66 -16.06
C ALA A 509 18.22 -3.04 -16.61
N SER A 510 17.58 -4.05 -16.01
CA SER A 510 16.28 -4.57 -16.43
C SER A 510 15.11 -4.11 -15.57
N ALA A 511 15.39 -3.30 -14.54
CA ALA A 511 14.40 -2.97 -13.51
C ALA A 511 13.12 -2.35 -14.07
N GLY A 512 13.17 -1.51 -15.10
CA GLY A 512 11.96 -0.92 -15.69
C GLY A 512 10.95 -1.96 -16.17
N THR A 513 11.42 -2.95 -16.93
CA THR A 513 10.58 -4.03 -17.45
C THR A 513 10.12 -4.96 -16.33
N VAL A 514 11.03 -5.38 -15.44
CA VAL A 514 10.68 -6.28 -14.32
C VAL A 514 9.65 -5.62 -13.41
N LEU A 515 9.84 -4.36 -13.05
CA LEU A 515 8.91 -3.62 -12.19
C LEU A 515 7.54 -3.42 -12.87
N HIS A 516 7.52 -3.16 -14.18
CA HIS A 516 6.28 -3.06 -14.95
C HIS A 516 5.47 -4.36 -14.89
N GLU A 517 6.13 -5.49 -15.13
CA GLU A 517 5.50 -6.82 -15.07
C GLU A 517 5.10 -7.20 -13.65
N THR A 518 5.86 -6.76 -12.65
CA THR A 518 5.67 -7.11 -11.24
C THR A 518 4.56 -6.29 -10.58
N PHE A 519 4.61 -4.96 -10.72
CA PHE A 519 3.70 -4.04 -10.03
C PHE A 519 2.57 -3.51 -10.91
N GLY A 520 2.69 -3.66 -12.24
CA GLY A 520 1.69 -3.19 -13.20
C GLY A 520 1.66 -1.68 -13.42
N PHE A 521 2.65 -0.93 -12.95
CA PHE A 521 2.76 0.49 -13.31
C PHE A 521 3.42 0.64 -14.67
N ALA A 522 3.11 1.73 -15.37
CA ALA A 522 3.61 2.00 -16.70
C ALA A 522 5.16 1.96 -16.74
N ALA A 523 5.75 1.30 -17.73
CA ALA A 523 7.21 1.15 -17.83
C ALA A 523 7.91 2.52 -17.96
N GLU A 524 7.20 3.51 -18.49
CA GLU A 524 7.67 4.89 -18.58
C GLU A 524 7.90 5.50 -17.20
N CYS A 525 7.23 5.03 -16.13
CA CYS A 525 7.54 5.49 -14.78
C CYS A 525 9.01 5.24 -14.37
N TRP A 526 9.71 4.33 -15.05
CA TRP A 526 11.11 4.02 -14.80
C TRP A 526 12.08 4.93 -15.57
N GLY A 527 13.22 5.24 -14.95
CA GLY A 527 14.35 5.89 -15.61
C GLY A 527 14.25 7.42 -15.75
N HIS A 528 13.22 8.07 -15.21
CA HIS A 528 13.04 9.51 -15.31
C HIS A 528 13.86 10.35 -14.30
N ALA A 529 14.51 9.72 -13.32
CA ALA A 529 15.25 10.40 -12.27
C ALA A 529 16.76 10.15 -12.37
N ASN A 530 17.57 11.15 -11.99
CA ASN A 530 19.03 11.06 -11.90
C ASN A 530 19.77 10.63 -13.20
N ILE A 531 19.19 10.88 -14.38
CA ILE A 531 19.95 10.77 -15.63
C ILE A 531 21.04 11.85 -15.60
N ASN A 532 22.31 11.44 -15.60
CA ASN A 532 23.42 12.36 -15.79
C ASN A 532 23.20 13.09 -17.13
N LYS A 533 23.08 14.42 -17.10
CA LYS A 533 22.70 15.24 -18.27
C LYS A 533 23.59 15.03 -19.52
N GLY A 534 24.76 14.38 -19.38
CA GLY A 534 25.66 14.02 -20.48
C GLY A 534 25.33 12.71 -21.22
N TYR A 535 24.36 11.91 -20.76
CA TYR A 535 23.95 10.63 -21.39
C TYR A 535 22.50 10.68 -21.92
N ARG A 536 22.14 11.75 -22.64
CA ARG A 536 20.95 11.67 -23.51
C ARG A 536 21.34 10.90 -24.76
N THR A 537 21.24 9.57 -24.71
CA THR A 537 21.12 8.79 -25.94
C THR A 537 19.84 9.26 -26.64
N SER A 538 19.97 9.65 -27.90
CA SER A 538 18.84 9.92 -28.79
C SER A 538 17.98 8.66 -28.85
N ARG A 539 16.80 8.71 -28.20
CA ARG A 539 15.75 7.71 -28.41
C ARG A 539 15.17 7.84 -29.80
#